data_AF-A0A5B1CET2-F1
#
_entry.id   AF-A0A5B1CET2-F1
#
_cell.length_a   1.000
_cell.length_b   1.000
_cell.length_c   1.000
_cell.angle_alpha   90.00
_cell.angle_beta   90.00
_cell.angle_gamma   90.00
#
_symmetry.space_group_name_H-M   'P 1'
#
loop_
_entity.id
_entity.type
_entity.pdbx_description
1 polymer ?
#
loop_
_entity_poly.entity_id
_entity_poly.type
_entity_poly.pdbx_seq_one_letter_code
_entity_poly.pdbx_strand_id
1 'polypeptide(L)'
;MLKEKWRCSFRDQIDSRTLASLLTAHQRYRHDLARRRELPFAGAYYWIPTPDGDWCLSVWPNAFYEDGEAGHVDVWRDLAFILAGRFPVEPNEIIPAIENCPYGLPRGRVVKMGDGRWGVAHGNDHPVGLDLEASVADAFCLGDVKPKFFFDDHEQMLSCDRVTVRRALGI
;
A
#
# COMPACT_ATOMS: atom_id res chain seq x y z
N MET A 1 -6.81 -10.71 5.90
CA MET A 1 -5.53 -11.46 5.80
C MET A 1 -5.34 -12.07 4.40
N LEU A 2 -4.10 -12.32 3.95
CA LEU A 2 -3.82 -12.97 2.65
C LEU A 2 -4.31 -14.43 2.60
N LYS A 3 -4.72 -14.93 1.43
CA LYS A 3 -4.96 -16.39 1.24
C LYS A 3 -3.64 -17.14 1.42
N GLU A 4 -3.70 -18.33 2.01
CA GLU A 4 -2.53 -19.14 2.37
C GLU A 4 -1.47 -19.25 1.26
N LYS A 5 -1.88 -19.59 0.03
CA LYS A 5 -0.97 -19.73 -1.12
C LYS A 5 -0.21 -18.46 -1.51
N TRP A 6 -0.65 -17.30 -1.01
CA TRP A 6 0.00 -16.01 -1.25
C TRP A 6 0.79 -15.54 -0.02
N ARG A 7 0.68 -16.19 1.13
CA ARG A 7 1.48 -15.85 2.32
C ARG A 7 2.94 -16.22 2.10
N CYS A 8 3.86 -15.43 2.66
CA CYS A 8 5.27 -15.80 2.70
C CYS A 8 5.46 -16.88 3.78
N SER A 9 5.72 -18.13 3.38
CA SER A 9 5.88 -19.27 4.31
C SER A 9 7.13 -19.18 5.20
N PHE A 10 8.10 -18.34 4.82
CA PHE A 10 9.37 -18.19 5.53
C PHE A 10 9.41 -17.01 6.48
N ARG A 11 8.27 -16.33 6.71
CA ARG A 11 8.23 -15.05 7.44
C ARG A 11 8.98 -15.09 8.78
N ASP A 12 8.82 -16.18 9.52
CA ASP A 12 9.40 -16.32 10.87
C ASP A 12 10.78 -17.01 10.87
N GLN A 13 11.33 -17.35 9.71
CA GLN A 13 12.53 -18.20 9.56
C GLN A 13 13.73 -17.45 8.96
N ILE A 14 13.57 -16.19 8.61
CA ILE A 14 14.59 -15.38 7.92
C ILE A 14 14.75 -14.03 8.61
N ASP A 15 15.90 -13.39 8.43
CA ASP A 15 16.14 -12.07 8.97
C ASP A 15 15.26 -10.98 8.31
N SER A 16 15.08 -9.87 9.02
CA SER A 16 14.19 -8.78 8.61
C SER A 16 14.55 -8.14 7.27
N ARG A 17 15.83 -8.12 6.86
CA ARG A 17 16.25 -7.55 5.57
C ARG A 17 15.91 -8.50 4.41
N THR A 18 16.16 -9.78 4.60
CA THR A 18 15.74 -10.81 3.63
C THR A 18 14.22 -10.83 3.49
N LEU A 19 13.50 -10.74 4.61
CA LEU A 19 12.03 -10.67 4.60
C LEU A 19 11.53 -9.42 3.87
N ALA A 20 12.09 -8.24 4.13
CA ALA A 20 11.74 -7.00 3.43
C ALA A 20 11.92 -7.12 1.91
N SER A 21 13.01 -7.74 1.47
CA SER A 21 13.31 -7.97 0.06
C SER A 21 12.29 -8.92 -0.58
N LEU A 22 11.97 -10.03 0.10
CA LEU A 22 10.96 -10.99 -0.37
C LEU A 22 9.56 -10.38 -0.43
N LEU A 23 9.14 -9.64 0.60
CA LEU A 23 7.83 -8.98 0.61
C LEU A 23 7.74 -7.92 -0.48
N THR A 24 8.81 -7.17 -0.73
CA THR A 24 8.89 -6.21 -1.85
C THR A 24 8.73 -6.93 -3.19
N ALA A 25 9.46 -8.02 -3.42
CA ALA A 25 9.38 -8.79 -4.65
C ALA A 25 7.99 -9.43 -4.84
N HIS A 26 7.43 -10.01 -3.78
CA HIS A 26 6.07 -10.57 -3.78
C HIS A 26 5.03 -9.52 -4.12
N GLN A 27 5.13 -8.33 -3.54
CA GLN A 27 4.14 -7.29 -3.77
C GLN A 27 4.18 -6.76 -5.20
N ARG A 28 5.38 -6.57 -5.75
CA ARG A 28 5.57 -6.24 -7.18
C ARG A 28 4.98 -7.33 -8.08
N TYR A 29 5.31 -8.59 -7.81
CA TYR A 29 4.79 -9.72 -8.59
C TYR A 29 3.25 -9.79 -8.58
N ARG A 30 2.62 -9.59 -7.42
CA ARG A 30 1.15 -9.57 -7.29
C ARG A 30 0.52 -8.42 -8.09
N HIS A 31 1.12 -7.24 -8.03
CA HIS A 31 0.66 -6.08 -8.78
C HIS A 31 0.80 -6.31 -10.29
N ASP A 32 1.96 -6.79 -10.74
CA ASP A 32 2.20 -7.13 -12.15
C ASP A 32 1.21 -8.20 -12.65
N LEU A 33 0.94 -9.23 -11.85
CA LEU A 33 -0.03 -10.27 -12.19
C LEU A 33 -1.45 -9.72 -12.32
N ALA A 34 -1.83 -8.75 -11.49
CA ALA A 34 -3.12 -8.07 -11.61
C ALA A 34 -3.19 -7.21 -12.88
N ARG A 35 -2.14 -6.43 -13.17
CA ARG A 35 -2.05 -5.58 -14.37
C ARG A 35 -2.04 -6.38 -15.67
N ARG A 36 -1.37 -7.54 -15.71
CA ARG A 36 -1.32 -8.43 -16.90
C ARG A 36 -2.68 -8.96 -17.34
N ARG A 37 -3.71 -8.86 -16.50
CA ARG A 37 -5.08 -9.20 -16.87
C ARG A 37 -5.74 -8.11 -17.71
N GLU A 38 -5.17 -6.91 -17.73
CA GLU A 38 -5.68 -5.73 -18.45
C GLU A 38 -7.14 -5.42 -18.10
N LEU A 39 -7.52 -5.74 -16.86
CA LEU A 39 -8.86 -5.51 -16.34
C LEU A 39 -8.76 -4.68 -15.05
N PRO A 40 -9.68 -3.73 -14.84
CA PRO A 40 -9.84 -3.03 -13.56
C PRO A 40 -9.87 -4.00 -12.38
N PHE A 41 -9.13 -3.66 -11.32
CA PHE A 41 -9.14 -4.46 -10.08
C PHE A 41 -9.25 -3.59 -8.83
N ALA A 42 -9.82 -4.16 -7.77
CA ALA A 42 -9.95 -3.53 -6.46
C ALA A 42 -8.72 -3.80 -5.59
N GLY A 43 -8.48 -2.95 -4.61
CA GLY A 43 -7.32 -3.06 -3.72
C GLY A 43 -7.08 -1.83 -2.86
N ALA A 44 -6.14 -1.96 -1.94
CA ALA A 44 -5.61 -0.83 -1.17
C ALA A 44 -4.38 -0.24 -1.87
N TYR A 45 -4.08 1.02 -1.60
CA TYR A 45 -2.81 1.63 -1.99
C TYR A 45 -2.25 2.53 -0.90
N TYR A 46 -0.94 2.72 -0.95
CA TYR A 46 -0.20 3.68 -0.15
C TYR A 46 0.72 4.49 -1.04
N TRP A 47 0.79 5.79 -0.79
CA TRP A 47 1.90 6.62 -1.22
C TRP A 47 3.06 6.42 -0.27
N ILE A 48 4.19 5.97 -0.80
CA ILE A 48 5.38 5.68 0.00
C ILE A 48 6.53 6.61 -0.43
N PRO A 49 7.26 7.20 0.52
CA PRO A 49 8.41 8.01 0.21
C PRO A 49 9.56 7.14 -0.31
N THR A 50 10.40 7.70 -1.16
CA THR A 50 11.70 7.16 -1.53
C THR A 50 12.80 7.78 -0.64
N PRO A 51 13.98 7.16 -0.53
CA PRO A 51 15.11 7.75 0.19
C PRO A 51 15.54 9.13 -0.33
N ASP A 52 15.25 9.43 -1.60
CA ASP A 52 15.59 10.70 -2.24
C ASP A 52 14.53 11.81 -1.99
N GLY A 53 13.46 11.49 -1.26
CA GLY A 53 12.39 12.44 -0.93
C GLY A 53 11.24 12.49 -1.95
N ASP A 54 11.32 11.72 -3.03
CA ASP A 54 10.21 11.50 -3.97
C ASP A 54 9.15 10.58 -3.37
N TRP A 55 8.04 10.40 -4.08
CA TRP A 55 6.96 9.50 -3.68
C TRP A 55 6.60 8.55 -4.81
N CYS A 56 6.23 7.31 -4.45
CA CYS A 56 5.70 6.33 -5.38
C CYS A 56 4.45 5.65 -4.82
N LEU A 57 3.62 5.11 -5.71
CA LEU A 57 2.43 4.38 -5.32
C LEU A 57 2.79 2.90 -5.13
N SER A 58 2.41 2.31 -4.00
CA SER A 58 2.38 0.86 -3.82
C SER A 58 0.96 0.38 -3.70
N VAL A 59 0.66 -0.72 -4.38
CA VAL A 59 -0.69 -1.22 -4.64
C VAL A 59 -0.83 -2.63 -4.12
N TRP A 60 -1.90 -2.93 -3.39
CA TRP A 60 -2.26 -4.24 -2.85
C TRP A 60 -3.59 -4.74 -3.44
N PRO A 61 -3.56 -5.59 -4.48
CA PRO A 61 -4.77 -6.10 -5.10
C PRO A 61 -5.57 -7.04 -4.18
N ASN A 62 -6.89 -6.83 -4.10
CA ASN A 62 -7.81 -7.60 -3.26
C ASN A 62 -7.91 -9.09 -3.63
N ALA A 63 -7.60 -9.46 -4.88
CA ALA A 63 -7.71 -10.84 -5.37
C ALA A 63 -6.90 -11.88 -4.55
N PHE A 64 -5.94 -11.40 -3.77
CA PHE A 64 -5.01 -12.22 -2.98
C PHE A 64 -5.39 -12.32 -1.49
N TYR A 65 -6.43 -11.61 -1.05
CA TYR A 65 -6.90 -11.58 0.34
C TYR A 65 -8.11 -12.50 0.57
N GLU A 66 -8.22 -13.01 1.80
CA GLU A 66 -9.43 -13.66 2.31
C GLU A 66 -10.59 -12.66 2.29
N ASP A 67 -11.78 -13.15 1.96
CA ASP A 67 -13.00 -12.36 1.73
C ASP A 67 -12.92 -11.31 0.60
N GLY A 68 -11.79 -11.24 -0.10
CA GLY A 68 -11.60 -10.32 -1.23
C GLY A 68 -11.41 -8.86 -0.81
N GLU A 69 -10.91 -8.61 0.40
CA GLU A 69 -10.63 -7.26 0.89
C GLU A 69 -9.24 -7.16 1.53
N ALA A 70 -8.44 -6.21 1.04
CA ALA A 70 -7.17 -5.82 1.63
C ALA A 70 -7.40 -4.72 2.68
N GLY A 71 -7.59 -5.11 3.93
CA GLY A 71 -7.66 -4.16 5.04
C GLY A 71 -6.30 -3.46 5.22
N HIS A 72 -6.33 -2.16 5.51
CA HIS A 72 -5.11 -1.36 5.71
C HIS A 72 -4.23 -1.90 6.83
N VAL A 73 -4.82 -2.47 7.89
CA VAL A 73 -4.07 -3.11 8.99
C VAL A 73 -3.30 -4.35 8.49
N ASP A 74 -3.91 -5.18 7.64
CA ASP A 74 -3.25 -6.35 7.06
C ASP A 74 -2.11 -5.94 6.12
N VAL A 75 -2.37 -4.93 5.28
CA VAL A 75 -1.41 -4.40 4.31
C VAL A 75 -0.22 -3.73 5.01
N TRP A 76 -0.50 -2.97 6.06
CA TRP A 76 0.50 -2.19 6.78
C TRP A 76 1.60 -3.06 7.37
N ARG A 77 1.26 -4.25 7.87
CA ARG A 77 2.25 -5.19 8.43
C ARG A 77 3.29 -5.60 7.39
N ASP A 78 2.94 -5.74 6.11
CA ASP A 78 3.91 -6.02 5.05
C ASP A 78 4.63 -4.73 4.61
N LEU A 79 3.89 -3.62 4.52
CA LEU A 79 4.45 -2.33 4.15
C LEU A 79 5.53 -1.86 5.14
N ALA A 80 5.38 -2.07 6.44
CA ALA A 80 6.39 -1.70 7.43
C ALA A 80 7.75 -2.37 7.16
N PHE A 81 7.76 -3.65 6.80
CA PHE A 81 8.99 -4.35 6.38
C PHE A 81 9.51 -3.82 5.04
N ILE A 82 8.63 -3.54 4.09
CA ILE A 82 9.01 -2.98 2.78
C ILE A 82 9.67 -1.59 2.96
N LEU A 83 9.11 -0.73 3.80
CA LEU A 83 9.68 0.57 4.16
C LEU A 83 11.04 0.36 4.82
N ALA A 84 11.13 -0.57 5.77
CA ALA A 84 12.36 -0.86 6.47
C ALA A 84 13.50 -1.34 5.55
N GLY A 85 13.19 -2.06 4.47
CA GLY A 85 14.18 -2.47 3.47
C GLY A 85 14.59 -1.36 2.48
N ARG A 86 13.86 -0.24 2.44
CA ARG A 86 14.11 0.87 1.49
C ARG A 86 14.98 1.97 2.07
N PHE A 87 14.91 2.20 3.37
CA PHE A 87 15.62 3.27 4.05
C PHE A 87 16.91 2.76 4.71
N PRO A 88 17.94 3.61 4.88
CA PRO A 88 19.23 3.22 5.46
C PRO A 88 19.17 3.08 7.00
N VAL A 89 18.04 2.66 7.54
CA VAL A 89 17.80 2.46 8.97
C VAL A 89 17.57 0.96 9.20
N GLU A 90 18.00 0.42 10.34
CA GLU A 90 17.90 -1.01 10.59
C GLU A 90 16.43 -1.45 10.71
N PRO A 91 15.98 -2.51 10.00
CA PRO A 91 14.59 -2.94 10.08
C PRO A 91 14.09 -3.27 11.48
N ASN A 92 14.98 -3.79 12.34
CA ASN A 92 14.66 -4.12 13.72
C ASN A 92 14.38 -2.88 14.58
N GLU A 93 14.76 -1.69 14.13
CA GLU A 93 14.43 -0.40 14.78
C GLU A 93 13.15 0.20 14.21
N ILE A 94 12.99 0.15 12.89
CA ILE A 94 11.84 0.75 12.18
C ILE A 94 10.55 0.00 12.50
N ILE A 95 10.56 -1.34 12.39
CA ILE A 95 9.34 -2.14 12.43
C ILE A 95 8.61 -1.94 13.77
N PRO A 96 9.23 -2.08 14.95
CA PRO A 96 8.54 -1.82 16.22
C PRO A 96 8.08 -0.37 16.38
N ALA A 97 8.79 0.58 15.78
CA ALA A 97 8.44 2.00 15.87
C ALA A 97 7.17 2.35 15.07
N ILE A 98 6.90 1.64 13.97
CA ILE A 98 5.81 2.00 13.04
C ILE A 98 4.75 0.92 12.85
N GLU A 99 4.89 -0.29 13.41
CA GLU A 99 3.97 -1.41 13.15
C GLU A 99 2.51 -1.11 13.49
N ASN A 100 2.26 -0.17 14.39
CA ASN A 100 0.92 0.26 14.81
C ASN A 100 0.50 1.61 14.23
N CYS A 101 1.17 2.09 13.17
CA CYS A 101 0.92 3.39 12.55
C CYS A 101 0.37 3.29 11.10
N PRO A 102 -0.71 2.53 10.83
CA PRO A 102 -1.23 2.37 9.46
C PRO A 102 -1.76 3.67 8.85
N TYR A 103 -1.95 4.72 9.65
CA TYR A 103 -2.36 6.05 9.20
C TYR A 103 -1.18 7.02 9.04
N GLY A 104 0.07 6.50 9.03
CA GLY A 104 1.26 7.34 8.96
C GLY A 104 1.71 7.74 7.56
N LEU A 105 1.06 7.20 6.53
CA LEU A 105 1.31 7.50 5.12
C LEU A 105 0.00 7.78 4.37
N PRO A 106 0.01 8.63 3.32
CA PRO A 106 -1.18 8.87 2.51
C PRO A 106 -1.62 7.58 1.84
N ARG A 107 -2.92 7.30 1.85
CA ARG A 107 -3.47 6.01 1.40
C ARG A 107 -4.86 6.14 0.79
N GLY A 108 -5.35 5.01 0.32
CA GLY A 108 -6.73 4.91 -0.15
C GLY A 108 -7.07 3.50 -0.60
N ARG A 109 -8.26 3.39 -1.18
CA ARG A 109 -8.81 2.11 -1.67
C ARG A 109 -9.54 2.29 -2.99
N VAL A 110 -9.37 1.31 -3.85
CA VAL A 110 -10.14 1.12 -5.08
C VAL A 110 -11.17 0.03 -4.82
N VAL A 111 -12.44 0.35 -5.02
CA VAL A 111 -13.57 -0.54 -4.74
C VAL A 111 -14.48 -0.64 -5.95
N LYS A 112 -15.09 -1.83 -6.13
CA LYS A 112 -16.22 -2.01 -7.03
C LYS A 112 -17.51 -1.93 -6.21
N MET A 113 -18.34 -0.94 -6.50
CA MET A 113 -19.60 -0.69 -5.82
C MET A 113 -20.63 -1.79 -6.16
N GLY A 114 -21.67 -1.93 -5.34
CA GLY A 114 -22.72 -2.95 -5.54
C GLY A 114 -23.51 -2.81 -6.86
N ASP A 115 -23.52 -1.60 -7.44
CA ASP A 115 -24.12 -1.31 -8.75
C ASP A 115 -23.14 -1.54 -9.93
N GLY A 116 -21.94 -2.05 -9.66
CA GLY A 116 -20.92 -2.35 -10.65
C GLY A 116 -19.99 -1.19 -11.00
N ARG A 117 -20.26 0.04 -10.53
CA ARG A 117 -19.38 1.19 -10.75
C ARG A 117 -18.09 1.08 -9.94
N TRP A 118 -17.04 1.76 -10.41
CA TRP A 118 -15.76 1.83 -9.72
C TRP A 118 -15.65 3.12 -8.90
N GLY A 119 -15.08 2.99 -7.71
CA GLY A 119 -14.82 4.10 -6.80
C GLY A 119 -13.39 4.09 -6.29
N VAL A 120 -12.85 5.28 -6.05
CA VAL A 120 -11.55 5.49 -5.39
C VAL A 120 -11.77 6.38 -4.18
N ALA A 121 -11.58 5.82 -2.99
CA ALA A 121 -11.62 6.56 -1.74
C ALA A 121 -10.21 7.02 -1.35
N HIS A 122 -10.07 8.27 -0.91
CA HIS A 122 -8.77 8.86 -0.56
C HIS A 122 -8.85 9.85 0.61
N GLY A 123 -7.72 10.04 1.32
CA GLY A 123 -7.59 10.96 2.45
C GLY A 123 -7.39 12.44 2.11
N ASN A 124 -7.32 12.77 0.81
CA ASN A 124 -7.03 14.12 0.29
C ASN A 124 -5.69 14.70 0.80
N ASP A 125 -4.73 13.81 1.01
CA ASP A 125 -3.42 14.09 1.60
C ASP A 125 -2.29 13.38 0.82
N HIS A 126 -2.57 13.01 -0.43
CA HIS A 126 -1.58 12.49 -1.37
C HIS A 126 -0.45 13.52 -1.59
N PRO A 127 0.75 13.06 -1.97
CA PRO A 127 1.91 13.94 -2.11
C PRO A 127 1.67 15.09 -3.10
N VAL A 128 2.08 16.30 -2.71
CA VAL A 128 1.94 17.51 -3.52
C VAL A 128 2.70 17.35 -4.84
N GLY A 129 2.07 17.77 -5.94
CA GLY A 129 2.66 17.72 -7.28
C GLY A 129 2.46 16.39 -8.01
N LEU A 130 1.85 15.40 -7.37
CA LEU A 130 1.44 14.15 -8.02
C LEU A 130 -0.04 14.19 -8.38
N ASP A 131 -0.37 13.72 -9.57
CA ASP A 131 -1.75 13.56 -10.03
C ASP A 131 -2.34 12.29 -9.43
N LEU A 132 -3.20 12.44 -8.42
CA LEU A 132 -3.88 11.33 -7.77
C LEU A 132 -4.70 10.50 -8.76
N GLU A 133 -5.48 11.14 -9.62
CA GLU A 133 -6.42 10.44 -10.50
C GLU A 133 -5.67 9.62 -11.54
N ALA A 134 -4.72 10.24 -12.25
CA ALA A 134 -3.94 9.56 -13.26
C ALA A 134 -3.10 8.42 -12.68
N SER A 135 -2.44 8.66 -11.53
CA SER A 135 -1.56 7.67 -10.91
C SER A 135 -2.33 6.43 -10.42
N VAL A 136 -3.46 6.63 -9.74
CA VAL A 136 -4.29 5.52 -9.26
C VAL A 136 -4.99 4.82 -10.42
N ALA A 137 -5.47 5.57 -11.43
CA ALA A 137 -6.12 4.97 -12.59
C ALA A 137 -5.17 4.08 -13.40
N ASP A 138 -3.93 4.49 -13.65
CA ASP A 138 -2.93 3.64 -14.31
C ASP A 138 -2.60 2.40 -13.46
N ALA A 139 -2.33 2.61 -12.16
CA ALA A 139 -1.87 1.53 -11.30
C ALA A 139 -2.92 0.43 -11.07
N PHE A 140 -4.22 0.74 -11.19
CA PHE A 140 -5.32 -0.20 -11.04
C PHE A 140 -6.04 -0.55 -12.35
N CYS A 141 -5.49 -0.16 -13.51
CA CYS A 141 -6.07 -0.38 -14.83
C CYS A 141 -7.51 0.15 -14.96
N LEU A 142 -7.77 1.38 -14.47
CA LEU A 142 -9.10 1.99 -14.41
C LEU A 142 -9.45 2.93 -15.58
N GLY A 143 -8.57 3.06 -16.58
CA GLY A 143 -8.70 4.06 -17.65
C GLY A 143 -10.04 4.02 -18.38
N ASP A 144 -10.56 2.83 -18.66
CA ASP A 144 -11.81 2.67 -19.42
C ASP A 144 -13.09 2.80 -18.58
N VAL A 145 -12.99 2.68 -17.25
CA VAL A 145 -14.16 2.63 -16.35
C VAL A 145 -14.49 3.95 -15.68
N LYS A 146 -13.65 4.98 -15.83
CA LYS A 146 -13.86 6.34 -15.30
C LYS A 146 -14.36 6.34 -13.85
N PRO A 147 -13.54 5.85 -12.90
CA PRO A 147 -13.97 5.66 -11.52
C PRO A 147 -14.34 6.99 -10.87
N LYS A 148 -15.26 6.97 -9.91
CA LYS A 148 -15.55 8.14 -9.08
C LYS A 148 -14.51 8.26 -7.98
N PHE A 149 -13.75 9.36 -7.97
CA PHE A 149 -12.90 9.74 -6.84
C PHE A 149 -13.74 10.44 -5.78
N PHE A 150 -13.52 10.10 -4.51
CA PHE A 150 -14.19 10.73 -3.40
C PHE A 150 -13.33 10.72 -2.13
N PHE A 151 -13.51 11.76 -1.34
CA PHE A 151 -12.88 11.88 -0.03
C PHE A 151 -13.52 10.93 0.97
N ASP A 152 -12.69 10.30 1.80
CA ASP A 152 -13.09 9.44 2.91
C ASP A 152 -12.16 9.71 4.10
N ASP A 153 -12.71 10.20 5.21
CA ASP A 153 -11.95 10.50 6.44
C ASP A 153 -11.17 9.29 6.96
N HIS A 154 -11.66 8.07 6.71
CA HIS A 154 -10.96 6.84 7.12
C HIS A 154 -9.64 6.61 6.37
N GLU A 155 -9.45 7.28 5.23
CA GLU A 155 -8.24 7.21 4.41
C GLU A 155 -7.25 8.32 4.72
N GLN A 156 -7.63 9.28 5.57
CA GLN A 156 -6.77 10.39 5.95
C GLN A 156 -5.67 9.95 6.93
N MET A 157 -4.48 10.52 6.76
CA MET A 157 -3.38 10.37 7.70
C MET A 157 -3.72 10.94 9.07
N LEU A 158 -3.24 10.27 10.11
CA LEU A 158 -3.25 10.81 11.47
C LEU A 158 -1.93 11.52 11.74
N SER A 159 -2.01 12.71 12.34
CA SER A 159 -0.83 13.56 12.57
C SER A 159 0.22 12.88 13.46
N CYS A 160 -0.19 12.14 14.48
CA CYS A 160 0.70 11.39 15.36
C CYS A 160 1.44 10.28 14.60
N ASP A 161 0.72 9.46 13.84
CA ASP A 161 1.30 8.37 13.06
C ASP A 161 2.25 8.90 11.99
N ARG A 162 1.87 10.00 11.32
CA ARG A 162 2.71 10.66 10.31
C ARG A 162 4.04 11.09 10.91
N VAL A 163 4.02 11.73 12.09
CA VAL A 163 5.25 12.15 12.78
C VAL A 163 6.10 10.95 13.18
N THR A 164 5.48 9.90 13.70
CA THR A 164 6.18 8.67 14.11
C THR A 164 6.85 7.99 12.92
N VAL A 165 6.12 7.79 11.80
CA VAL A 165 6.65 7.18 10.58
C VAL A 165 7.79 8.00 10.01
N ARG A 166 7.61 9.31 9.87
CA ARG A 166 8.65 10.21 9.37
C ARG A 166 9.94 10.14 10.19
N ARG A 167 9.81 10.20 11.51
CA ARG A 167 10.94 10.06 12.43
C ARG A 167 11.65 8.72 12.27
N ALA A 168 10.90 7.61 12.19
CA ALA A 168 11.46 6.28 12.06
C ALA A 168 12.18 6.06 10.72
N LEU A 169 11.70 6.68 9.64
CA LEU A 169 12.33 6.62 8.32
C LEU A 169 13.45 7.64 8.11
N GLY A 170 13.59 8.62 9.02
CA GLY A 170 14.60 9.68 8.92
C GLY A 170 14.28 10.78 7.91
N ILE A 171 12.99 11.10 7.69
CA ILE A 171 12.50 12.07 6.69
C ILE A 171 11.58 13.16 7.26
#